data_AF-A0A1V5ZP58-F1
#
_entry.id   AF-A0A1V5ZP58-F1
#
_cell.length_a   1.000
_cell.length_b   1.000
_cell.length_c   1.000
_cell.angle_alpha   90.00
_cell.angle_beta   90.00
_cell.angle_gamma   90.00
#
_symmetry.space_group_name_H-M   'P 1'
#
loop_
_entity.id
_entity.type
_entity.pdbx_description
1 polymer ?
#
loop_
_entity_poly.entity_id
_entity_poly.type
_entity_poly.pdbx_seq_one_letter_code
_entity_poly.pdbx_strand_id
1 'polypeptide(L)'
;MEKKCSCSKGFIYTSVIENCRKCDAGVYKIPCKYCSGTGKYTLRSKKEVPCNKCEGTGIFRQYPCRECNASGRVFGSRPEKCERCGGKGMVKVIPFNTPRIKEEPLHTTHH
;
A
#
# COMPACT_ATOMS: atom_id res chain seq x y z
N MET A 1 -8.50 -12.58 -8.27
CA MET A 1 -8.48 -11.19 -8.77
C MET A 1 -7.48 -11.13 -9.91
N GLU A 2 -7.94 -10.95 -11.15
CA GLU A 2 -7.08 -10.98 -12.33
C GLU A 2 -6.31 -9.66 -12.48
N LYS A 3 -4.97 -9.74 -12.46
CA LYS A 3 -4.09 -8.58 -12.64
C LYS A 3 -4.11 -8.15 -14.11
N LYS A 4 -4.94 -7.18 -14.48
CA LYS A 4 -5.00 -6.67 -15.87
C LYS A 4 -3.88 -5.66 -16.13
N CYS A 5 -2.83 -6.08 -16.83
CA CYS A 5 -1.80 -5.16 -17.32
C CYS A 5 -2.30 -4.34 -18.52
N SER A 6 -2.25 -3.01 -18.41
CA SER A 6 -2.47 -2.10 -19.53
C SER A 6 -1.12 -1.56 -20.03
N CYS A 7 -0.70 -2.06 -21.19
CA CYS A 7 0.62 -1.75 -21.78
C CYS A 7 0.73 -0.34 -22.37
N SER A 8 -0.17 0.59 -22.02
CA SER A 8 -0.04 2.03 -22.29
C SER A 8 0.60 2.81 -21.13
N LYS A 9 0.56 2.25 -19.90
CA LYS A 9 1.02 2.93 -18.67
C LYS A 9 2.24 2.27 -18.02
N GLY A 10 2.56 1.03 -18.37
CA GLY A 10 3.76 0.33 -17.87
C GLY A 10 3.58 -0.35 -16.50
N PHE A 11 2.54 0.00 -15.76
CA PHE A 11 2.29 -0.51 -14.41
C PHE A 11 0.93 -1.21 -14.29
N ILE A 12 0.87 -2.18 -13.40
CA ILE A 12 -0.38 -2.72 -12.85
C ILE A 12 -0.58 -2.18 -11.44
N TYR A 13 -1.82 -1.87 -11.08
CA TYR A 13 -2.15 -1.44 -9.73
C TYR A 13 -2.84 -2.60 -9.01
N THR A 14 -2.22 -3.08 -7.94
CA THR A 14 -2.83 -4.06 -7.04
C THR A 14 -3.33 -3.36 -5.80
N SER A 15 -4.57 -3.65 -5.41
CA SER A 15 -5.10 -3.22 -4.12
C SER A 15 -4.36 -3.97 -3.02
N VAL A 16 -3.78 -3.21 -2.10
CA VAL A 16 -3.05 -3.73 -0.95
C VAL A 16 -3.62 -3.14 0.32
N ILE A 17 -3.60 -3.94 1.39
CA ILE A 17 -3.94 -3.49 2.73
C ILE A 17 -2.62 -3.10 3.40
N GLU A 18 -2.45 -1.83 3.70
CA GLU A 18 -1.26 -1.31 4.38
C GLU A 18 -1.57 -0.93 5.83
N ASN A 19 -0.55 -0.91 6.68
CA ASN A 19 -0.69 -0.37 8.03
C ASN A 19 -0.88 1.15 7.97
N CYS A 20 -1.79 1.65 8.80
CA CYS A 20 -1.99 3.09 8.94
C CYS A 20 -0.74 3.73 9.56
N ARG A 21 -0.12 4.67 8.86
CA ARG A 21 1.14 5.28 9.29
C ARG A 21 0.98 6.31 10.42
N LYS A 22 -0.25 6.75 10.69
CA LYS A 22 -0.52 7.78 11.70
C LYS A 22 -0.81 7.23 13.08
N CYS A 23 -1.23 5.98 13.19
CA CYS A 23 -1.64 5.39 14.46
C CYS A 23 -0.99 4.04 14.70
N ASP A 24 -0.98 3.63 15.97
CA ASP A 24 -0.60 2.28 16.35
C ASP A 24 -1.86 1.42 16.49
N ALA A 25 -2.00 0.41 15.63
CA ALA A 25 -3.12 -0.53 15.64
C ALA A 25 -4.52 0.12 15.68
N GLY A 26 -4.69 1.26 14.99
CA GLY A 26 -5.99 1.93 14.88
C GLY A 26 -6.29 2.93 15.99
N VAL A 27 -5.36 3.18 16.92
CA VAL A 27 -5.56 4.11 18.03
C VAL A 27 -4.41 5.10 18.20
N TYR A 28 -4.75 6.32 18.60
CA TYR A 28 -3.79 7.30 19.10
C TYR A 28 -3.70 7.17 20.61
N LYS A 29 -2.51 6.88 21.13
CA LYS A 29 -2.26 6.76 22.57
C LYS A 29 -1.58 8.04 23.07
N ILE A 30 -2.16 8.69 24.07
CA ILE A 30 -1.54 9.80 24.78
C ILE A 30 -0.80 9.22 25.99
N PRO A 31 0.53 9.35 26.06
CA PRO A 31 1.29 8.82 27.19
C PRO A 31 0.91 9.53 28.49
N CYS A 32 0.92 8.78 29.59
CA CYS A 32 0.67 9.34 30.91
C CYS A 32 1.82 10.27 31.32
N LYS A 33 1.50 11.57 31.43
CA LYS A 33 2.46 12.60 31.82
C LYS A 33 3.05 12.41 33.22
N TYR A 34 2.32 11.74 34.11
CA TYR A 34 2.75 11.58 35.50
C TYR A 34 3.85 10.53 35.64
N CYS A 35 3.78 9.44 34.88
CA CYS A 35 4.80 8.40 34.85
C CYS A 35 5.59 8.37 33.54
N SER A 36 5.57 9.45 32.74
CA SER A 36 6.25 9.53 31.43
C SER A 36 6.01 8.33 30.51
N GLY A 37 4.79 7.79 30.50
CA GLY A 37 4.44 6.63 29.69
C GLY A 37 4.88 5.26 30.21
N THR A 38 5.61 5.17 31.32
CA THR A 38 6.15 3.89 31.83
C THR A 38 5.11 3.03 32.55
N GLY A 39 4.02 3.65 33.04
CA GLY A 39 3.01 3.00 33.87
C GLY A 39 3.43 2.79 35.31
N LYS A 40 4.66 3.15 35.72
CA LYS A 40 5.18 2.84 37.05
C LYS A 40 6.12 3.91 37.60
N TYR A 41 6.25 3.92 38.92
CA TYR A 41 7.24 4.71 39.64
C TYR A 41 8.24 3.79 40.34
N THR A 42 9.51 4.21 40.36
CA THR A 42 10.54 3.57 41.18
C THR A 42 10.65 4.33 42.49
N LEU A 43 10.29 3.67 43.59
CA LEU A 43 10.46 4.24 44.92
C LEU A 43 11.94 4.30 45.29
N ARG A 44 12.28 5.11 46.31
CA ARG A 44 13.65 5.16 46.87
C ARG A 44 14.14 3.79 47.36
N SER A 45 13.21 2.93 47.79
CA SER A 45 13.48 1.53 48.16
C SER A 45 13.74 0.60 46.97
N LYS A 46 13.85 1.14 45.75
CA LYS A 46 13.96 0.41 44.47
C LYS A 46 12.75 -0.48 44.13
N LYS A 47 11.66 -0.39 44.89
CA LYS A 47 10.40 -1.07 44.58
C LYS A 47 9.66 -0.34 43.46
N GLU A 48 9.19 -1.08 42.46
CA GLU A 48 8.31 -0.56 41.43
C GLU A 48 6.86 -0.58 41.92
N VAL A 49 6.16 0.55 41.75
CA VAL A 49 4.73 0.66 42.06
C VAL A 49 3.96 1.17 40.85
N PRO A 50 2.74 0.68 40.59
CA PRO A 50 1.95 1.13 39.46
C PRO A 50 1.60 2.61 39.59
N CYS A 51 1.53 3.31 38.46
CA CYS A 51 1.09 4.69 38.42
C CYS A 51 -0.43 4.75 38.62
N ASN A 52 -0.86 5.33 39.73
CA ASN A 52 -2.29 5.45 40.08
C ASN A 52 -3.09 6.29 39.06
N LYS A 53 -2.44 7.18 38.30
CA LYS A 53 -3.12 8.07 37.35
C LYS A 53 -3.46 7.41 36.02
N CYS A 54 -2.75 6.35 35.65
CA CYS A 54 -3.03 5.55 34.46
C CYS A 54 -3.22 4.07 34.80
N GLU A 55 -3.42 3.74 36.08
CA GLU A 55 -3.65 2.38 36.58
C GLU A 55 -2.60 1.38 36.11
N GLY A 56 -1.34 1.79 36.03
CA GLY A 56 -0.26 0.91 35.56
C GLY A 56 -0.07 0.83 34.04
N THR A 57 -0.99 1.38 33.24
CA THR A 57 -0.95 1.20 31.76
C THR A 57 0.06 2.08 31.05
N GLY A 58 0.50 3.18 31.68
CA GLY A 58 1.32 4.20 31.02
C GLY A 58 0.57 5.07 30.02
N ILE A 59 -0.73 4.86 29.80
CA ILE A 59 -1.55 5.59 28.82
C ILE A 59 -2.56 6.46 29.58
N PHE A 60 -2.60 7.75 29.27
CA PHE A 60 -3.58 8.66 29.88
C PHE A 60 -4.93 8.61 29.18
N ARG A 61 -4.91 8.59 27.84
CA ARG A 61 -6.10 8.53 26.99
C ARG A 61 -5.77 7.83 25.68
N GLN A 62 -6.79 7.23 25.11
CA GLN A 62 -6.74 6.65 23.77
C GLN A 62 -7.93 7.14 22.94
N TYR A 63 -7.70 7.38 21.66
CA TYR A 63 -8.75 7.80 20.73
C TYR A 63 -8.69 6.95 19.45
N PRO A 64 -9.84 6.61 18.85
CA PRO A 64 -9.86 5.88 17.60
C PRO A 64 -9.24 6.72 16.48
N CYS A 65 -8.44 6.07 15.64
CA CYS A 65 -7.85 6.73 14.49
C CYS A 65 -8.90 6.91 13.38
N ARG A 66 -9.18 8.17 13.02
CA ARG A 66 -10.16 8.49 11.98
C ARG A 66 -9.71 8.10 10.57
N GLU A 67 -8.40 8.11 10.31
CA GLU A 67 -7.86 7.81 8.98
C GLU A 67 -8.08 6.35 8.57
N CYS A 68 -7.93 5.43 9.52
CA CYS A 68 -8.15 4.01 9.30
C CYS A 68 -9.47 3.51 9.92
N ASN A 69 -10.33 4.41 10.40
CA ASN A 69 -11.57 4.08 11.12
C ASN A 69 -11.35 3.01 12.21
N ALA A 70 -10.33 3.21 13.04
CA ALA A 70 -9.90 2.30 14.10
C ALA A 70 -9.46 0.88 13.67
N SER A 71 -9.40 0.58 12.36
CA SER A 71 -8.96 -0.74 11.88
C SER A 71 -7.44 -0.94 11.93
N GLY A 72 -6.67 0.15 12.07
CA GLY A 72 -5.21 0.14 11.97
C GLY A 72 -4.68 -0.08 10.55
N ARG A 73 -5.56 -0.21 9.55
CA ARG A 73 -5.22 -0.53 8.17
C ARG A 73 -5.89 0.44 7.20
N VAL A 74 -5.22 0.73 6.09
CA VAL A 74 -5.74 1.58 5.02
C VAL A 74 -5.66 0.85 3.68
N PHE A 75 -6.64 1.08 2.81
CA PHE A 75 -6.61 0.55 1.45
C PHE A 75 -5.71 1.43 0.58
N GLY A 76 -4.66 0.83 0.05
CA GLY A 76 -3.75 1.44 -0.89
C GLY A 76 -3.76 0.74 -2.24
N SER A 77 -3.12 1.36 -3.22
CA SER A 77 -2.79 0.73 -4.49
C SER A 77 -1.30 0.84 -4.72
N ARG A 78 -0.62 -0.29 -4.95
CA ARG A 78 0.82 -0.28 -5.23
C ARG A 78 1.06 -0.55 -6.71
N PRO A 79 1.85 0.28 -7.40
CA PRO A 79 2.25 -0.01 -8.76
C PRO A 79 3.24 -1.18 -8.77
N GLU A 80 2.93 -2.22 -9.52
CA GLU A 80 3.89 -3.28 -9.86
C GLU A 80 4.26 -3.12 -11.35
N LYS A 81 5.51 -3.38 -11.69
CA LYS A 81 5.96 -3.33 -13.09
C LYS A 81 5.19 -4.36 -13.90
N CYS A 82 4.63 -3.96 -15.03
CA CYS A 82 4.05 -4.93 -15.93
C CYS A 82 5.15 -5.74 -16.60
N GLU A 83 5.18 -7.06 -16.38
CA GLU A 83 6.15 -7.97 -16.99
C GLU A 83 6.08 -7.96 -18.52
N ARG A 84 4.87 -7.81 -19.09
CA ARG A 84 4.67 -7.76 -20.56
C ARG A 84 5.40 -6.63 -21.25
N CYS A 85 5.64 -5.50 -20.57
CA CYS A 85 6.38 -4.37 -21.13
C CYS A 85 7.58 -3.92 -20.26
N GLY A 86 7.96 -4.72 -19.27
CA GLY A 86 9.03 -4.43 -18.32
C GLY A 86 8.92 -3.09 -17.59
N GLY A 87 7.70 -2.55 -17.41
CA GLY A 87 7.52 -1.21 -16.81
C GLY A 87 7.52 -0.03 -17.81
N LYS A 88 7.78 -0.25 -19.10
CA LYS A 88 8.04 0.82 -20.08
C LYS A 88 6.79 1.43 -20.72
N GLY A 89 5.64 0.75 -20.62
CA GLY A 89 4.36 1.32 -21.05
C GLY A 89 4.13 1.44 -22.57
N MET A 90 4.91 0.72 -23.38
CA MET A 90 4.59 0.41 -24.79
C MET A 90 5.18 -0.95 -25.16
N VAL A 91 4.48 -1.76 -25.96
CA VAL A 91 5.02 -2.96 -26.60
C VAL A 91 4.84 -2.81 -28.10
N LYS A 92 5.94 -2.68 -28.85
CA LYS A 92 5.91 -2.71 -30.32
C LYS A 92 5.60 -4.13 -30.77
N VAL A 93 4.52 -4.30 -31.51
CA VAL A 93 4.28 -5.52 -32.30
C VAL A 93 5.18 -5.46 -33.53
N ILE A 94 6.16 -6.35 -33.61
CA ILE A 94 6.82 -6.69 -34.87
C ILE A 94 5.95 -7.76 -35.54
N PRO A 95 5.37 -7.51 -36.73
CA PRO A 95 4.57 -8.52 -37.39
C PRO A 95 5.44 -9.71 -37.84
N PHE A 96 5.22 -10.88 -37.25
CA PHE A 96 5.78 -12.15 -37.72
C PHE A 96 4.98 -12.64 -38.94
N ASN A 97 5.20 -11.99 -40.09
CA ASN A 97 5.08 -12.56 -41.45
C ASN A 97 5.13 -11.42 -42.47
N THR A 98 6.31 -11.11 -42.99
CA THR A 98 6.44 -10.51 -44.32
C THR A 98 6.70 -11.64 -45.32
N PRO A 99 5.67 -12.24 -45.95
CA PRO A 99 5.92 -12.97 -47.18
C PRO A 99 6.45 -11.96 -48.21
N ARG A 100 7.59 -12.27 -48.84
CA ARG A 100 8.03 -11.57 -50.06
C ARG A 100 6.94 -11.79 -51.11
N ILE A 101 6.03 -10.84 -51.26
CA ILE A 101 5.10 -10.84 -52.38
C ILE A 101 5.94 -10.45 -53.61
N LYS A 102 6.19 -11.44 -54.49
CA LYS A 102 6.61 -11.17 -55.85
C LYS A 102 5.47 -10.44 -56.55
N GLU A 103 5.82 -9.36 -57.22
CA GLU A 103 4.95 -8.53 -58.05
C GLU A 103 4.29 -9.35 -59.16
N GLU A 104 3.00 -9.11 -59.46
CA GLU A 104 2.38 -9.16 -60.81
C GLU A 104 0.92 -8.69 -60.75
N PRO A 105 0.31 -8.22 -61.87
CA PRO A 105 -0.39 -6.94 -61.89
C PRO A 105 -1.92 -7.07 -61.89
N LEU A 106 -2.50 -5.92 -61.54
CA LEU A 106 -3.90 -5.56 -61.56
C LEU A 106 -4.62 -5.92 -62.86
N HIS A 107 -5.59 -6.83 -62.82
CA HIS A 107 -6.65 -6.90 -63.83
C HIS A 107 -7.98 -6.53 -63.17
N THR A 108 -8.35 -5.27 -63.33
CA THR A 108 -9.72 -4.78 -63.14
C THR A 108 -10.59 -5.34 -64.25
N THR A 109 -11.72 -5.94 -63.89
CA THR A 109 -12.86 -6.08 -64.80
C THR A 109 -14.05 -5.39 -64.16
N HIS A 110 -14.49 -4.33 -64.83
CA HIS A 110 -15.79 -3.69 -64.61
C HIS A 110 -16.75 -4.22 -65.68
N HIS A 111 -17.97 -4.54 -65.23
CA HIS A 111 -19.19 -4.88 -65.97
C HIS A 111 -19.29 -6.25 -66.63
#